data_AF-A0A1H9YNV2-F1
#
_entry.id   AF-A0A1H9YNV2-F1
#
_cell.length_a   1.000
_cell.length_b   1.000
_cell.length_c   1.000
_cell.angle_alpha   90.00
_cell.angle_beta   90.00
_cell.angle_gamma   90.00
#
_symmetry.space_group_name_H-M   'P 1'
#
loop_
_entity.id
_entity.type
_entity.pdbx_description
1 polymer ?
#
loop_
_entity_poly.entity_id
_entity_poly.type
_entity_poly.pdbx_seq_one_letter_code
_entity_poly.pdbx_strand_id
1 'polypeptide(L)'
;MRRSKLATTAGQRRGQIKDAICISERPAEVEDRAVPGHWEGDLLAGTNNSHIATLVERHSRFTMLVKVAGKDSANVVRALTKAVRQLPRALRRSPTWDRGTELAKHRELAIATDFAIYFCQPQKPWQRGTNENTNRLLRQYFPDGTDVSAFSQRQLDAVALRLNQRPRKTLGFTTPAAKLQ
;
A
#
# COMPACT_ATOMS: atom_id res chain seq x y z
N MET A 1 9.48 -0.50 13.20
CA MET A 1 9.37 0.70 14.05
C MET A 1 9.72 0.33 15.49
N ARG A 2 10.66 1.05 16.10
CA ARG A 2 10.99 0.88 17.53
C ARG A 2 9.93 1.66 18.35
N ARG A 3 9.04 0.95 19.04
CA ARG A 3 8.03 1.57 19.91
C ARG A 3 8.69 2.14 21.17
N SER A 4 8.15 3.24 21.69
CA SER A 4 8.59 3.77 22.98
C SER A 4 8.27 2.78 24.10
N LYS A 5 9.11 2.72 25.14
CA LYS A 5 8.90 1.85 26.31
C LYS A 5 7.61 2.17 27.09
N LEU A 6 7.02 3.35 26.84
CA LEU A 6 5.80 3.84 27.48
C LEU A 6 4.54 3.59 26.63
N ALA A 7 4.67 3.06 25.40
CA ALA A 7 3.52 2.77 24.55
C ALA A 7 2.80 1.51 25.05
N THR A 8 1.75 1.68 25.85
CA THR A 8 0.89 0.60 26.32
C THR A 8 -0.30 0.40 25.38
N THR A 9 -0.54 -0.86 24.99
CA THR A 9 -1.76 -1.28 24.26
C THR A 9 -2.88 -1.73 25.20
N ALA A 10 -2.69 -1.60 26.52
CA ALA A 10 -3.68 -1.95 27.52
C ALA A 10 -4.91 -1.03 27.38
N GLY A 11 -6.09 -1.61 27.20
CA GLY A 11 -7.35 -0.87 27.01
C GLY A 11 -7.68 -0.48 25.57
N GLN A 12 -6.75 -0.58 24.62
CA GLN A 12 -7.06 -0.41 23.20
C GLN A 12 -7.64 -1.72 22.65
N ARG A 13 -8.98 -1.79 22.52
CA ARG A 13 -9.59 -2.76 21.60
C ARG A 13 -8.99 -2.47 20.23
N ARG A 14 -8.06 -3.30 19.74
CA ARG A 14 -7.66 -3.26 18.32
C ARG A 14 -8.95 -3.41 17.53
N GLY A 15 -9.47 -2.32 16.99
CA GLY A 15 -10.75 -2.32 16.31
C GLY A 15 -10.70 -3.40 15.24
N GLN A 16 -11.55 -4.42 15.36
CA GLN A 16 -11.71 -5.37 14.28
C GLN A 16 -12.30 -4.59 13.12
N ILE A 17 -11.60 -4.59 11.99
CA ILE A 17 -12.16 -4.08 10.75
C ILE A 17 -13.37 -4.96 10.44
N LYS A 18 -14.56 -4.36 10.53
CA LYS A 18 -15.83 -5.06 10.27
C LYS A 18 -15.83 -5.59 8.85
N ASP A 19 -16.24 -6.83 8.63
CA ASP A 19 -16.29 -7.46 7.30
C ASP A 19 -14.92 -7.55 6.60
N ALA A 20 -13.82 -7.66 7.37
CA ALA A 20 -12.49 -7.88 6.82
C ALA A 20 -12.32 -9.32 6.31
N ILE A 21 -12.05 -9.46 5.01
CA ILE A 21 -11.72 -10.74 4.38
C ILE A 21 -10.26 -11.08 4.68
N CYS A 22 -10.00 -12.28 5.18
CA CYS A 22 -8.64 -12.68 5.52
C CYS A 22 -7.81 -12.97 4.26
N ILE A 23 -6.52 -12.65 4.29
CA ILE A 23 -5.55 -13.03 3.25
C ILE A 23 -5.56 -14.53 2.90
N SER A 24 -5.93 -15.41 3.85
CA SER A 24 -6.03 -16.85 3.62
C SER A 24 -7.18 -17.24 2.67
N GLU A 25 -8.13 -16.34 2.44
CA GLU A 25 -9.27 -16.57 1.54
C GLU A 25 -8.98 -16.10 0.10
N ARG A 26 -7.73 -15.78 -0.22
CA ARG A 26 -7.34 -15.40 -1.57
C ARG A 26 -7.32 -16.60 -2.50
N PRO A 27 -7.59 -16.37 -3.80
CA PRO A 27 -7.27 -17.34 -4.83
C PRO A 27 -5.78 -17.72 -4.79
N ALA A 28 -5.48 -18.99 -5.06
CA ALA A 28 -4.10 -19.50 -5.05
C ALA A 28 -3.20 -18.82 -6.10
N GLU A 29 -3.78 -18.33 -7.20
CA GLU A 29 -3.09 -17.55 -8.25
C GLU A 29 -2.41 -16.27 -7.74
N VAL A 30 -2.74 -15.81 -6.53
CA VAL A 30 -2.13 -14.61 -5.95
C VAL A 30 -0.73 -14.89 -5.37
N GLU A 31 -0.45 -16.15 -5.01
CA GLU A 31 0.78 -16.50 -4.29
C GLU A 31 2.00 -16.62 -5.20
N ASP A 32 1.83 -17.14 -6.42
CA ASP A 32 2.91 -17.29 -7.40
C ASP A 32 3.39 -15.96 -8.00
N ARG A 33 2.59 -14.89 -7.82
CA ARG A 33 2.86 -13.55 -8.38
C ARG A 33 3.02 -13.57 -9.90
N ALA A 34 2.41 -14.54 -10.59
CA ALA A 34 2.51 -14.70 -12.04
C ALA A 34 1.59 -13.73 -12.79
N VAL A 35 0.49 -13.32 -12.16
CA VAL A 35 -0.55 -12.48 -12.78
C VAL A 35 -0.46 -11.03 -12.29
N PRO A 36 -0.43 -10.02 -13.18
CA PRO A 36 -0.45 -8.63 -12.78
C PRO A 36 -1.82 -8.20 -12.25
N GLY A 37 -1.81 -7.18 -11.39
CA GLY A 37 -3.03 -6.55 -10.86
C GLY A 37 -3.35 -6.93 -9.41
N HIS A 38 -2.50 -7.73 -8.78
CA HIS A 38 -2.51 -7.93 -7.34
C HIS A 38 -1.58 -6.90 -6.69
N TRP A 39 -2.05 -6.22 -5.64
CA TRP A 39 -1.33 -5.13 -5.02
C TRP A 39 -1.05 -5.44 -3.56
N GLU A 40 0.02 -4.87 -3.03
CA GLU A 40 0.23 -4.69 -1.59
C GLU A 40 0.12 -3.20 -1.30
N GLY A 41 -0.57 -2.83 -0.25
CA GLY A 41 -0.75 -1.43 0.12
C GLY A 41 -0.41 -1.15 1.57
N ASP A 42 0.09 0.06 1.82
CA ASP A 42 0.57 0.52 3.11
C ASP A 42 0.38 2.02 3.30
N LEU A 43 0.57 2.50 4.53
CA LEU A 43 0.77 3.92 4.80
C LEU A 43 2.22 4.19 5.20
N LEU A 44 2.92 4.95 4.36
CA LEU A 44 4.21 5.53 4.70
C LEU A 44 3.99 6.75 5.59
N ALA A 45 4.36 6.65 6.87
CA ALA A 45 4.25 7.74 7.83
C ALA A 45 5.43 8.74 7.72
N GLY A 46 5.10 10.03 7.73
CA GLY A 46 6.01 11.16 7.94
C GLY A 46 5.84 11.78 9.32
N THR A 47 6.42 12.96 9.52
CA THR A 47 6.20 13.77 10.74
C THR A 47 4.85 14.49 10.71
N ASN A 48 4.45 15.11 11.81
CA ASN A 48 3.18 15.87 11.92
C ASN A 48 1.93 15.05 11.55
N ASN A 49 1.96 13.73 11.80
CA ASN A 49 0.86 12.81 11.45
C ASN A 49 0.50 12.86 9.94
N SER A 50 1.47 13.20 9.08
CA SER A 50 1.34 13.16 7.63
C SER A 50 1.62 11.75 7.08
N HIS A 51 0.92 11.37 6.01
CA HIS A 51 0.98 10.02 5.46
C HIS A 51 0.95 10.06 3.93
N ILE A 52 1.56 9.04 3.31
CA ILE A 52 1.39 8.71 1.89
C ILE A 52 0.86 7.28 1.82
N ALA A 53 -0.22 7.05 1.08
CA ALA A 53 -0.63 5.69 0.77
C ALA A 53 0.25 5.14 -0.34
N THR A 54 0.83 3.96 -0.13
CA THR A 54 1.66 3.26 -1.11
C THR A 54 0.89 2.06 -1.64
N LEU A 55 0.97 1.83 -2.95
CA LEU A 55 0.45 0.64 -3.61
C LEU A 55 1.57 0.04 -4.45
N VAL A 56 1.89 -1.23 -4.24
CA VAL A 56 2.97 -1.93 -4.94
C VAL A 56 2.40 -3.18 -5.60
N GLU A 57 2.50 -3.26 -6.91
CA GLU A 57 1.99 -4.39 -7.70
C GLU A 57 2.90 -5.62 -7.49
N ARG A 58 2.30 -6.79 -7.26
CA ARG A 58 2.99 -8.01 -6.81
C ARG A 58 3.75 -8.72 -7.91
N HIS A 59 3.42 -8.56 -9.19
CA HIS A 59 4.16 -9.17 -10.30
C HIS A 59 5.39 -8.31 -10.67
N SER A 60 5.13 -7.09 -11.12
CA SER A 60 6.06 -6.12 -11.68
C SER A 60 6.79 -5.26 -10.66
N ARG A 61 6.34 -5.19 -9.40
CA ARG A 61 6.82 -4.22 -8.37
C ARG A 61 6.49 -2.77 -8.72
N PHE A 62 5.59 -2.53 -9.66
CA PHE A 62 5.18 -1.18 -10.01
C PHE A 62 4.58 -0.48 -8.79
N THR A 63 5.12 0.68 -8.46
CA THR A 63 4.79 1.43 -7.25
C THR A 63 3.99 2.66 -7.61
N MET A 64 2.87 2.88 -6.92
CA MET A 64 2.11 4.12 -6.92
C MET A 64 2.16 4.75 -5.54
N LEU A 65 2.30 6.07 -5.52
CA LEU A 65 2.26 6.87 -4.30
C LEU A 65 1.05 7.78 -4.37
N VAL A 66 0.19 7.71 -3.36
CA VAL A 66 -1.07 8.43 -3.33
C VAL A 66 -1.05 9.38 -2.14
N LYS A 67 -1.18 10.68 -2.42
CA LYS A 67 -1.30 11.70 -1.39
C LYS A 67 -2.61 11.50 -0.65
N VAL A 68 -2.53 11.45 0.68
CA VAL A 68 -3.70 11.43 1.56
C VAL A 68 -3.73 12.71 2.40
N ALA A 69 -4.92 13.23 2.67
CA ALA A 69 -5.10 14.42 3.50
C ALA A 69 -4.93 14.11 5.00
N GLY A 70 -5.09 12.84 5.39
CA GLY A 70 -4.97 12.36 6.75
C GLY A 70 -5.01 10.84 6.78
N LYS A 71 -4.72 10.25 7.95
CA LYS A 71 -4.76 8.79 8.17
C LYS A 71 -6.14 8.23 8.46
N ASP A 72 -7.16 9.08 8.61
CA ASP A 72 -8.52 8.61 8.82
C ASP A 72 -9.03 7.81 7.62
N SER A 73 -9.90 6.85 7.88
CA SER A 73 -10.30 5.91 6.85
C SER A 73 -11.05 6.54 5.69
N ALA A 74 -11.79 7.62 5.92
CA ALA A 74 -12.52 8.31 4.86
C ALA A 74 -11.56 8.98 3.87
N ASN A 75 -10.52 9.66 4.36
CA ASN A 75 -9.52 10.30 3.51
C ASN A 75 -8.67 9.28 2.75
N VAL A 76 -8.24 8.20 3.41
CA VAL A 76 -7.47 7.12 2.78
C VAL A 76 -8.29 6.43 1.68
N VAL A 77 -9.52 6.00 1.99
CA VAL A 77 -10.41 5.33 1.01
C VAL A 77 -10.73 6.25 -0.17
N ARG A 78 -11.01 7.54 0.06
CA ARG A 78 -11.30 8.49 -1.01
C ARG A 78 -10.11 8.64 -1.96
N ALA A 79 -8.91 8.81 -1.41
CA ALA A 79 -7.69 8.96 -2.20
C ALA A 79 -7.37 7.70 -3.00
N LEU A 80 -7.44 6.52 -2.36
CA LEU A 80 -7.24 5.23 -3.02
C LEU A 80 -8.28 4.98 -4.12
N THR A 81 -9.55 5.30 -3.87
CA THR A 81 -10.62 5.17 -4.87
C THR A 81 -10.30 6.00 -6.11
N LYS A 82 -9.87 7.26 -5.92
CA LYS A 82 -9.49 8.13 -7.03
C LYS A 82 -8.31 7.55 -7.83
N ALA A 83 -7.29 7.04 -7.15
CA ALA A 83 -6.10 6.47 -7.78
C ALA A 83 -6.40 5.17 -8.54
N VAL A 84 -7.09 4.22 -7.90
CA VAL A 84 -7.41 2.91 -8.49
C VAL A 84 -8.36 3.04 -9.68
N ARG A 85 -9.26 4.03 -9.69
CA ARG A 85 -10.12 4.32 -10.85
C ARG A 85 -9.37 4.74 -12.11
N GLN A 86 -8.12 5.20 -11.99
CA GLN A 86 -7.28 5.53 -13.15
C GLN A 86 -6.57 4.31 -13.73
N LEU A 87 -6.51 3.19 -12.99
CA LEU A 87 -5.88 1.97 -13.47
C LEU A 87 -6.75 1.27 -14.52
N PRO A 88 -6.18 0.62 -15.54
CA PRO A 88 -6.91 -0.32 -16.39
C PRO A 88 -7.60 -1.40 -15.56
N ARG A 89 -8.81 -1.83 -15.96
CA ARG A 89 -9.57 -2.86 -15.22
C ARG A 89 -8.78 -4.14 -15.01
N ALA A 90 -7.94 -4.54 -15.97
CA ALA A 90 -7.07 -5.70 -15.88
C ALA A 90 -6.10 -5.67 -14.69
N LEU A 91 -5.72 -4.46 -14.23
CA LEU A 91 -4.84 -4.27 -13.07
C LEU A 91 -5.60 -4.11 -11.75
N ARG A 92 -6.94 -4.19 -11.74
CA ARG A 92 -7.75 -4.00 -10.53
C ARG A 92 -8.19 -5.32 -9.90
N ARG A 93 -7.26 -6.25 -9.63
CA ARG A 93 -7.64 -7.56 -9.06
C ARG A 93 -7.85 -7.48 -7.55
N SER A 94 -6.76 -7.48 -6.78
CA SER A 94 -6.87 -7.51 -5.32
C SER A 94 -5.70 -6.85 -4.59
N PRO A 95 -5.96 -5.87 -3.72
CA PRO A 95 -4.95 -5.36 -2.80
C PRO A 95 -4.90 -6.15 -1.50
N THR A 96 -3.69 -6.21 -0.95
CA THR A 96 -3.36 -6.69 0.39
C THR A 96 -3.11 -5.51 1.28
N TRP A 97 -3.81 -5.41 2.42
CA TRP A 97 -3.54 -4.37 3.41
C TRP A 97 -3.26 -4.95 4.79
N ASP A 98 -2.62 -4.16 5.65
CA ASP A 98 -2.54 -4.50 7.06
C ASP A 98 -3.88 -4.25 7.76
N ARG A 99 -4.04 -4.75 8.99
CA ARG A 99 -5.28 -4.52 9.78
C ARG A 99 -5.30 -3.15 10.45
N GLY A 100 -4.70 -2.14 9.82
CA GLY A 100 -4.78 -0.77 10.26
C GLY A 100 -6.21 -0.23 10.16
N THR A 101 -6.64 0.58 11.12
CA THR A 101 -7.99 1.18 11.10
C THR A 101 -8.17 2.18 9.96
N GLU A 102 -7.09 2.54 9.28
CA GLU A 102 -7.05 3.42 8.12
C GLU A 102 -7.81 2.85 6.92
N LEU A 103 -8.05 1.53 6.88
CA LEU A 103 -8.96 0.89 5.91
C LEU A 103 -10.25 0.34 6.54
N ALA A 104 -10.71 0.87 7.68
CA ALA A 104 -11.98 0.46 8.27
C ALA A 104 -13.20 0.61 7.32
N LYS A 105 -13.12 1.52 6.34
CA LYS A 105 -14.14 1.74 5.30
C LYS A 105 -13.84 1.04 3.97
N HIS A 106 -13.03 -0.03 3.96
CA HIS A 106 -12.61 -0.74 2.74
C HIS A 106 -13.77 -1.21 1.86
N ARG A 107 -14.94 -1.49 2.44
CA ARG A 107 -16.12 -1.88 1.66
C ARG A 107 -16.58 -0.79 0.69
N GLU A 108 -16.49 0.49 1.08
CA GLU A 108 -16.78 1.62 0.19
C GLU A 108 -15.82 1.62 -1.01
N LEU A 109 -14.53 1.36 -0.77
CA LEU A 109 -13.51 1.23 -1.82
C LEU A 109 -13.82 0.06 -2.75
N ALA A 110 -14.10 -1.12 -2.19
CA ALA A 110 -14.39 -2.33 -2.96
C ALA A 110 -15.59 -2.14 -3.89
N ILE A 111 -16.70 -1.59 -3.39
CA ILE A 111 -17.90 -1.30 -4.20
C ILE A 111 -17.59 -0.28 -5.29
N ALA A 112 -16.83 0.77 -4.96
CA ALA A 112 -16.55 1.86 -5.88
C ALA A 112 -15.58 1.52 -7.01
N THR A 113 -14.85 0.40 -6.90
CA THR A 113 -13.70 0.08 -7.77
C THR A 113 -13.63 -1.37 -8.26
N ASP A 114 -14.51 -2.26 -7.77
CA ASP A 114 -14.47 -3.72 -8.02
C ASP A 114 -13.15 -4.36 -7.53
N PHE A 115 -12.58 -3.79 -6.46
CA PHE A 115 -11.24 -4.12 -5.95
C PHE A 115 -11.36 -4.96 -4.68
N ALA A 116 -11.06 -6.26 -4.78
CA ALA A 116 -11.24 -7.20 -3.67
C ALA A 116 -10.13 -7.03 -2.61
N ILE A 117 -10.44 -6.35 -1.50
CA ILE A 117 -9.46 -6.02 -0.46
C ILE A 117 -9.35 -7.15 0.55
N TYR A 118 -8.12 -7.63 0.76
CA TYR A 118 -7.79 -8.67 1.71
C TYR A 118 -6.85 -8.17 2.80
N PHE A 119 -7.08 -8.61 4.04
CA PHE A 119 -6.31 -8.17 5.20
C PHE A 119 -5.34 -9.24 5.70
N CYS A 120 -4.11 -8.83 5.99
CA CYS A 120 -3.08 -9.71 6.56
C CYS A 120 -3.54 -10.30 7.89
N GLN A 121 -3.01 -11.47 8.25
CA GLN A 121 -3.27 -12.05 9.56
C GLN A 121 -2.54 -11.25 10.66
N PRO A 122 -3.09 -11.17 11.88
CA PRO A 122 -2.42 -10.51 12.98
C PRO A 122 -1.07 -11.17 13.24
N GLN A 123 -0.06 -10.38 13.58
CA GLN A 123 1.30 -10.87 13.91
C GLN A 123 2.03 -11.60 12.78
N LYS A 124 1.58 -11.48 11.51
CA LYS A 124 2.26 -12.05 10.34
C LYS A 124 2.79 -10.98 9.37
N PRO A 125 3.76 -10.15 9.76
CA PRO A 125 4.27 -9.05 8.93
C PRO A 125 4.90 -9.51 7.61
N TRP A 126 5.46 -10.74 7.57
CA TRP A 126 6.10 -11.31 6.38
C TRP A 126 5.15 -11.49 5.18
N GLN A 127 3.84 -11.47 5.41
CA GLN A 127 2.82 -11.50 4.35
C GLN A 127 2.84 -10.24 3.45
N ARG A 128 3.65 -9.22 3.80
CA ARG A 128 3.87 -7.99 3.02
C ARG A 128 5.34 -7.69 2.75
N GLY A 129 6.15 -8.71 2.48
CA GLY A 129 7.58 -8.55 2.23
C GLY A 129 7.89 -7.55 1.09
N THR A 130 6.96 -7.33 0.14
CA THR A 130 7.18 -6.37 -0.96
C THR A 130 7.11 -4.93 -0.44
N ASN A 131 6.10 -4.60 0.36
CA ASN A 131 5.95 -3.25 0.90
C ASN A 131 7.10 -2.85 1.82
N GLU A 132 7.65 -3.76 2.64
CA GLU A 132 8.79 -3.42 3.49
C GLU A 132 10.03 -3.02 2.67
N ASN A 133 10.31 -3.76 1.60
CA ASN A 133 11.40 -3.42 0.69
C ASN A 133 11.15 -2.10 -0.06
N THR A 134 9.94 -1.91 -0.57
CA THR A 134 9.59 -0.67 -1.28
C THR A 134 9.62 0.55 -0.36
N ASN A 135 9.12 0.43 0.87
CA ASN A 135 9.18 1.51 1.86
C ASN A 135 10.63 1.87 2.19
N ARG A 136 11.53 0.88 2.31
CA ARG A 136 12.97 1.16 2.50
C ARG A 136 13.56 1.97 1.35
N LEU A 137 13.14 1.72 0.11
CA LEU A 137 13.57 2.50 -1.06
C LEU A 137 12.95 3.91 -1.04
N LEU A 138 11.68 4.02 -0.65
CA LEU A 138 11.00 5.30 -0.51
C LEU A 138 11.65 6.20 0.55
N ARG A 139 12.26 5.63 1.60
CA ARG A 139 13.03 6.41 2.59
C ARG A 139 14.26 7.11 2.00
N GLN A 140 14.72 6.75 0.81
CA GLN A 140 15.75 7.52 0.09
C GLN A 140 15.21 8.86 -0.43
N TYR A 141 13.90 8.96 -0.68
CA TYR A 141 13.21 10.16 -1.14
C TYR A 141 12.46 10.88 -0.03
N PHE A 142 12.01 10.14 0.98
CA PHE A 142 11.31 10.64 2.17
C PHE A 142 12.02 10.17 3.43
N PRO A 143 13.20 10.71 3.77
CA PRO A 143 13.94 10.33 4.97
C PRO A 143 13.08 10.38 6.23
N ASP A 144 13.43 9.57 7.22
CA ASP A 144 12.76 9.64 8.53
C ASP A 144 12.86 11.07 9.09
N GLY A 145 11.76 11.59 9.64
CA GLY A 145 11.67 12.99 10.05
C GLY A 145 11.08 13.94 9.00
N THR A 146 10.87 13.49 7.76
CA THR A 146 10.26 14.30 6.70
C THR A 146 8.76 14.48 6.91
N ASP A 147 8.28 15.72 6.81
CA ASP A 147 6.85 16.00 6.71
C ASP A 147 6.39 15.74 5.27
N VAL A 148 5.64 14.66 5.07
CA VAL A 148 5.20 14.26 3.73
C VAL A 148 3.99 15.05 3.24
N SER A 149 3.38 15.88 4.10
CA SER A 149 2.27 16.76 3.71
C SER A 149 2.73 17.85 2.72
N ALA A 150 4.01 18.24 2.77
CA ALA A 150 4.61 19.23 1.89
C ALA A 150 4.71 18.79 0.41
N PHE A 151 4.61 17.48 0.14
CA PHE A 151 4.72 16.95 -1.22
C PHE A 151 3.37 16.96 -1.93
N SER A 152 3.32 17.56 -3.11
CA SER A 152 2.19 17.48 -4.02
C SER A 152 2.08 16.09 -4.65
N GLN A 153 0.88 15.72 -5.13
CA GLN A 153 0.68 14.46 -5.86
C GLN A 153 1.66 14.33 -7.05
N ARG A 154 1.89 15.42 -7.79
CA ARG A 154 2.84 15.45 -8.92
C ARG A 154 4.28 15.11 -8.50
N GLN A 155 4.73 15.58 -7.33
CA GLN A 155 6.06 15.23 -6.82
C GLN A 155 6.13 13.76 -6.41
N LEU A 156 5.05 13.22 -5.81
CA LEU A 156 4.96 11.79 -5.51
C LEU A 156 5.00 10.94 -6.79
N ASP A 157 4.28 11.35 -7.83
CA ASP A 157 4.27 10.67 -9.13
C ASP A 157 5.68 10.67 -9.76
N ALA A 158 6.43 11.77 -9.65
CA ALA A 158 7.81 11.84 -10.13
C ALA A 158 8.75 10.90 -9.37
N VAL A 159 8.57 10.74 -8.06
CA VAL A 159 9.32 9.76 -7.26
C VAL A 159 8.94 8.33 -7.64
N ALA A 160 7.65 8.04 -7.78
CA ALA A 160 7.15 6.75 -8.23
C ALA A 160 7.71 6.39 -9.62
N LEU A 161 7.72 7.34 -10.56
CA LEU A 161 8.27 7.16 -11.90
C LEU A 161 9.75 6.76 -11.86
N ARG A 162 10.57 7.47 -11.07
CA ARG A 162 11.99 7.11 -10.89
C ARG A 162 12.18 5.71 -10.33
N LEU A 163 11.35 5.31 -9.36
CA LEU A 163 11.38 3.94 -8.82
C LEU A 163 10.94 2.88 -9.83
N ASN A 164 9.98 3.22 -10.69
CA ASN A 164 9.42 2.32 -11.70
C ASN A 164 10.28 2.22 -12.96
N GLN A 165 11.15 3.19 -13.21
CA GLN A 165 12.16 3.16 -14.28
C GLN A 165 13.51 2.58 -13.82
N ARG A 166 13.66 2.28 -12.53
CA ARG A 166 14.89 1.72 -11.98
C ARG A 166 14.93 0.20 -12.18
N PRO A 167 15.97 -0.36 -12.85
CA PRO A 167 16.20 -1.80 -12.94
C PRO A 167 16.19 -2.51 -11.58
N ARG A 168 15.55 -3.69 -11.50
CA ARG A 168 15.50 -4.50 -10.28
C ARG A 168 16.15 -5.86 -10.53
N LYS A 169 17.12 -6.24 -9.70
CA LYS A 169 17.73 -7.59 -9.74
C LYS A 169 16.68 -8.69 -9.62
N THR A 170 15.65 -8.49 -8.80
CA THR A 170 14.52 -9.42 -8.63
C THR A 170 13.64 -9.59 -9.87
N LEU A 171 13.79 -8.70 -10.87
CA LEU A 171 13.08 -8.76 -12.15
C LEU A 171 14.05 -9.03 -13.32
N GLY A 172 15.20 -9.67 -13.05
CA GLY A 172 16.21 -9.90 -14.09
C GLY A 172 16.80 -8.62 -14.67
N PHE A 173 16.90 -7.56 -13.85
CA PHE A 173 17.34 -6.22 -14.25
C PHE A 173 16.40 -5.49 -15.22
N THR A 174 15.17 -5.98 -15.42
CA THR A 174 14.09 -5.19 -16.04
C THR A 174 13.55 -4.14 -15.07
N THR A 175 12.92 -3.10 -15.61
CA THR A 175 12.26 -2.04 -14.83
C THR A 175 10.81 -2.45 -14.48
N PRO A 176 10.28 -2.03 -13.33
CA PRO A 176 8.87 -2.28 -13.00
C PRO A 176 7.89 -1.77 -14.07
N ALA A 177 8.17 -0.61 -14.68
CA ALA A 177 7.35 -0.05 -15.74
C ALA A 177 7.32 -0.94 -16.99
N ALA A 178 8.46 -1.49 -17.41
CA ALA A 178 8.51 -2.41 -18.55
C ALA A 178 7.87 -3.77 -18.23
N LYS A 179 7.96 -4.24 -16.98
CA LYS A 179 7.40 -5.53 -16.56
C LYS A 179 5.88 -5.53 -16.40
N LEU A 180 5.27 -4.35 -16.24
CA LEU A 180 3.82 -4.18 -16.11
C LEU A 180 3.08 -4.21 -17.47
N GLN A 181 3.81 -4.10 -18.59
CA GLN A 181 3.27 -4.10 -19.95
C GLN A 181 2.76 -5.46 -20.40
#